data_AF-A0A954Q9U4-F1
#
_entry.id   AF-A0A954Q9U4-F1
#
_cell.length_a   1.000
_cell.length_b   1.000
_cell.length_c   1.000
_cell.angle_alpha   90.00
_cell.angle_beta   90.00
_cell.angle_gamma   90.00
#
_symmetry.space_group_name_H-M   'P 1'
#
loop_
_entity.id
_entity.type
_entity.pdbx_description
1 polymer ?
#
loop_
_entity_poly.entity_id
_entity_poly.type
_entity_poly.pdbx_seq_one_letter_code
_entity_poly.pdbx_strand_id
1 'polypeptide(L)'
;MKFSLRTLFAFTFLVALALLAWRMFQDSRRDESRLQLLNAEIKSLEARVRLDDPAIHRVILSKVDELEPLHAMRERAVTHFDVLQEKYSGVEERGSDVLSIRGLPALRRHDEPVRVLFRMIVPRQRSVWLKFGVHQVERNVNSSRGSDQEDDLLSESPFDVSGPFEMQLQPGDQTLSVFAGEAKDGSLPVEIALNDKLLFRSCFESPDVTGTGLIHISAPSQIDFDSRRDLPWLLSTNINVESEGPDTERELAYAFSIWLSDHSSDFKGFPGK
;
A
#
# COMPACT_ATOMS: atom_id res chain seq x y z
N MET A 1 2.14 25.23 -107.76
CA MET A 1 2.52 25.72 -106.41
C MET A 1 3.57 24.79 -105.83
N LYS A 2 4.79 25.26 -105.56
CA LYS A 2 5.85 24.43 -104.95
C LYS A 2 5.74 24.57 -103.42
N PHE A 3 5.15 23.57 -102.77
CA PHE A 3 5.14 23.52 -101.30
C PHE A 3 6.55 23.19 -100.81
N SER A 4 7.12 24.05 -99.97
CA SER A 4 8.39 23.79 -99.30
C SER A 4 8.16 22.71 -98.25
N LEU A 5 9.06 21.72 -98.17
CA LEU A 5 9.03 20.67 -97.15
C LEU A 5 8.83 21.25 -95.73
N ARG A 6 9.40 22.44 -95.46
CA ARG A 6 9.27 23.18 -94.20
C ARG A 6 7.83 23.61 -93.89
N THR A 7 7.08 24.05 -94.90
CA THR A 7 5.67 24.44 -94.73
C THR A 7 4.75 23.25 -94.44
N LEU A 8 5.06 22.08 -95.01
CA LEU A 8 4.33 20.84 -94.72
C LEU A 8 4.56 20.40 -93.26
N PHE A 9 5.82 20.39 -92.81
CA PHE A 9 6.15 20.04 -91.41
C PHE A 9 5.53 20.99 -90.39
N ALA A 10 5.53 22.31 -90.67
CA ALA A 10 4.88 23.29 -89.81
C ALA A 10 3.37 23.02 -89.69
N PHE A 11 2.69 22.69 -90.78
CA PHE A 11 1.26 22.41 -90.77
C PHE A 11 0.93 21.10 -90.04
N THR A 12 1.71 20.03 -90.26
CA THR A 12 1.54 18.77 -89.52
C THR A 12 1.78 18.95 -88.02
N PHE A 13 2.73 19.79 -87.63
CA PHE A 13 3.00 20.09 -86.23
C PHE A 13 1.87 20.89 -85.58
N LEU A 14 1.28 21.84 -86.31
CA LEU A 14 0.14 22.64 -85.85
C LEU A 14 -1.11 21.77 -85.68
N VAL A 15 -1.37 20.85 -86.61
CA VAL A 15 -2.46 19.87 -86.50
C VAL A 15 -2.23 18.92 -85.31
N ALA A 16 -1.00 18.45 -85.11
CA ALA A 16 -0.66 17.61 -83.96
C ALA A 16 -0.86 18.33 -82.63
N LEU A 17 -0.46 19.62 -82.54
CA LEU A 17 -0.70 20.47 -81.38
C LEU A 17 -2.19 20.69 -81.12
N ALA A 18 -2.98 20.94 -82.17
CA ALA A 18 -4.43 21.12 -82.04
C ALA A 18 -5.12 19.84 -81.54
N LEU A 19 -4.71 18.67 -82.03
CA LEU A 19 -5.21 17.38 -81.57
C LEU A 19 -4.83 17.09 -80.11
N LEU A 20 -3.61 17.45 -79.70
CA LEU A 20 -3.15 17.34 -78.31
C LEU A 20 -3.94 18.24 -77.37
N ALA A 21 -4.16 19.51 -77.74
CA ALA A 21 -4.94 20.45 -76.97
C ALA A 21 -6.40 20.00 -76.84
N TRP A 22 -6.99 19.49 -77.92
CA TRP A 22 -8.34 18.93 -77.90
C TRP A 22 -8.46 17.73 -76.96
N ARG A 23 -7.47 16.83 -76.99
CA ARG A 23 -7.44 15.65 -76.11
C ARG A 23 -7.31 16.04 -74.64
N MET A 24 -6.41 16.96 -74.30
CA MET A 24 -6.29 17.48 -72.93
C MET A 24 -7.59 18.14 -72.44
N PHE A 25 -8.28 18.88 -73.30
CA PHE A 25 -9.56 19.49 -72.95
C PHE A 25 -10.66 18.46 -72.69
N GLN A 26 -10.71 17.38 -73.48
CA GLN A 26 -11.65 16.29 -73.25
C GLN A 26 -11.35 15.52 -71.96
N ASP A 27 -10.08 15.24 -71.67
CA ASP A 27 -9.68 14.56 -70.44
C ASP A 27 -9.99 15.43 -69.21
N SER A 28 -9.72 16.74 -69.26
CA SER A 28 -10.09 17.69 -68.20
C SER A 28 -11.61 17.71 -67.94
N ARG A 29 -12.44 17.64 -68.98
CA ARG A 29 -13.91 17.58 -68.80
C ARG A 29 -14.37 16.27 -68.18
N ARG A 30 -13.72 15.15 -68.50
CA ARG A 30 -14.02 13.85 -67.88
C ARG A 30 -13.65 13.87 -66.40
N ASP A 31 -12.49 14.41 -66.06
CA ASP A 31 -12.05 14.50 -64.67
C ASP A 31 -12.98 15.41 -63.85
N GLU A 32 -13.42 16.54 -64.41
CA GLU A 32 -14.38 17.42 -63.77
C GLU A 32 -15.72 16.72 -63.49
N SER A 33 -16.23 15.95 -64.46
CA SER A 33 -17.46 15.17 -64.27
C SER A 33 -17.31 14.07 -63.20
N ARG A 34 -16.14 13.45 -63.13
CA ARG A 34 -15.84 12.41 -62.12
C ARG A 34 -15.73 13.02 -60.73
N LEU A 35 -15.11 14.19 -60.60
CA LEU A 35 -15.02 14.93 -59.34
C LEU A 35 -16.40 15.39 -58.86
N GLN A 36 -17.28 15.81 -59.78
CA GLN A 36 -18.66 16.18 -59.42
C GLN A 36 -19.45 14.98 -58.88
N LEU A 37 -19.29 13.79 -59.47
CA LEU A 37 -19.95 12.57 -59.02
C LEU A 37 -19.45 12.14 -57.64
N LEU A 38 -18.12 12.13 -57.45
CA LEU A 38 -17.51 11.82 -56.14
C LEU A 38 -17.94 12.82 -55.06
N ASN A 39 -18.02 14.10 -55.39
CA ASN A 39 -18.50 15.12 -54.45
C ASN A 39 -19.99 14.94 -54.09
N ALA A 40 -20.82 14.50 -55.03
CA ALA A 40 -22.22 14.18 -54.76
C ALA A 40 -22.34 12.94 -53.86
N GLU A 41 -21.49 11.93 -54.10
CA GLU A 41 -21.45 10.71 -53.29
C GLU A 41 -20.97 11.01 -51.85
N ILE A 42 -19.91 11.82 -51.68
CA ILE A 42 -19.44 12.30 -50.38
C ILE A 42 -20.54 13.06 -49.64
N LYS A 43 -21.22 14.01 -50.30
CA LYS A 43 -22.33 14.76 -49.67
C LYS A 43 -23.49 13.82 -49.26
N SER A 44 -23.76 12.79 -50.05
CA SER A 44 -24.81 11.81 -49.73
C SER A 44 -24.42 10.92 -48.55
N LEU A 45 -23.14 10.52 -48.45
CA LEU A 45 -22.59 9.78 -47.33
C LEU A 45 -22.56 10.65 -46.07
N GLU A 46 -22.15 11.91 -46.18
CA GLU A 46 -22.17 12.87 -45.05
C GLU A 46 -23.60 13.11 -44.55
N ALA A 47 -24.57 13.22 -45.46
CA ALA A 47 -25.99 13.33 -45.08
C ALA A 47 -26.50 12.06 -44.39
N ARG A 48 -26.10 10.86 -44.85
CA ARG A 48 -26.43 9.58 -44.20
C ARG A 48 -25.79 9.45 -42.82
N VAL A 49 -24.52 9.80 -42.68
CA VAL A 49 -23.80 9.80 -41.40
C VAL A 49 -24.36 10.83 -40.43
N ARG A 50 -24.87 11.98 -40.91
CA ARG A 50 -25.61 12.93 -40.07
C ARG A 50 -27.01 12.44 -39.70
N LEU A 51 -27.57 11.48 -40.44
CA LEU A 51 -28.87 10.86 -40.19
C LEU A 51 -28.77 9.57 -39.35
N ASP A 52 -27.59 8.95 -39.24
CA ASP A 52 -27.25 7.88 -38.29
C ASP A 52 -26.76 8.49 -36.96
N ASP A 53 -27.24 8.18 -35.76
CA ASP A 53 -28.40 7.42 -35.30
C ASP A 53 -28.61 7.94 -33.85
N PRO A 54 -29.75 8.56 -33.49
CA PRO A 54 -29.99 9.01 -32.11
C PRO A 54 -29.84 7.88 -31.10
N ALA A 55 -29.95 6.60 -31.52
CA ALA A 55 -29.65 5.45 -30.68
C ALA A 55 -28.16 5.34 -30.31
N ILE A 56 -27.24 5.54 -31.25
CA ILE A 56 -25.79 5.51 -30.99
C ILE A 56 -25.40 6.65 -30.04
N HIS A 57 -25.94 7.85 -30.26
CA HIS A 57 -25.67 8.99 -29.38
C HIS A 57 -26.21 8.76 -27.96
N ARG A 58 -27.39 8.14 -27.82
CA ARG A 58 -27.93 7.73 -26.51
C ARG A 58 -27.10 6.66 -25.82
N VAL A 59 -26.56 5.70 -26.56
CA VAL A 59 -25.66 4.66 -26.01
C VAL A 59 -24.34 5.26 -25.56
N ILE A 60 -23.76 6.21 -26.31
CA ILE A 60 -22.55 6.92 -25.90
C ILE A 60 -22.82 7.76 -24.65
N LEU A 61 -23.92 8.52 -24.62
CA LEU A 61 -24.30 9.31 -23.44
C LEU A 61 -24.55 8.42 -22.22
N SER A 62 -25.29 7.32 -22.36
CA SER A 62 -25.51 6.39 -21.25
C SER A 62 -24.22 5.74 -20.76
N LYS A 63 -23.27 5.46 -21.66
CA LYS A 63 -21.95 4.94 -21.28
C LYS A 63 -21.09 5.99 -20.58
N VAL A 64 -21.19 7.26 -20.96
CA VAL A 64 -20.53 8.38 -20.26
C VAL A 64 -21.13 8.55 -18.86
N ASP A 65 -22.46 8.54 -18.73
CA ASP A 65 -23.16 8.62 -17.45
C ASP A 65 -22.84 7.42 -16.54
N GLU A 66 -22.67 6.21 -17.09
CA GLU A 66 -22.24 5.01 -16.33
C GLU A 66 -20.77 5.10 -15.87
N LEU A 67 -19.91 5.80 -16.60
CA LEU A 67 -18.49 5.94 -16.29
C LEU A 67 -18.20 7.11 -15.34
N GLU A 68 -19.04 8.14 -15.31
CA GLU A 68 -18.94 9.28 -14.41
C GLU A 68 -18.84 8.88 -12.92
N PRO A 69 -19.70 8.00 -12.36
CA PRO A 69 -19.58 7.59 -10.96
C PRO A 69 -18.31 6.77 -10.70
N LEU A 70 -17.84 5.98 -11.66
CA LEU A 70 -16.59 5.23 -11.55
C LEU A 70 -15.38 6.17 -11.56
N HIS A 71 -15.42 7.23 -12.38
CA HIS A 71 -14.40 8.26 -12.40
C HIS A 71 -14.37 9.03 -11.08
N ALA A 72 -15.52 9.46 -10.58
CA ALA A 72 -15.65 10.13 -9.29
C ALA A 72 -15.19 9.22 -8.13
N MET A 73 -15.50 7.92 -8.18
CA MET A 73 -15.03 6.95 -7.19
C MET A 73 -13.51 6.79 -7.24
N ARG A 74 -12.92 6.73 -8.45
CA ARG A 74 -11.47 6.70 -8.63
C ARG A 74 -10.80 7.96 -8.08
N GLU A 75 -11.31 9.15 -8.40
CA GLU A 75 -10.77 10.42 -7.88
C GLU A 75 -10.82 10.49 -6.35
N ARG A 76 -11.95 10.06 -5.75
CA ARG A 76 -12.06 9.95 -4.29
C ARG A 76 -11.05 8.95 -3.71
N ALA A 77 -10.87 7.80 -4.35
CA ALA A 77 -9.92 6.78 -3.91
C ALA A 77 -8.48 7.28 -4.00
N VAL A 78 -8.11 7.98 -5.07
CA VAL A 78 -6.79 8.61 -5.23
C VAL A 78 -6.57 9.67 -4.17
N THR A 79 -7.52 10.58 -3.97
CA THR A 79 -7.42 11.62 -2.94
C THR A 79 -7.28 11.02 -1.53
N HIS A 80 -8.05 9.97 -1.23
CA HIS A 80 -7.92 9.24 0.04
C HIS A 80 -6.57 8.55 0.16
N PHE A 81 -6.05 7.98 -0.91
CA PHE A 81 -4.73 7.36 -0.93
C PHE A 81 -3.63 8.39 -0.69
N ASP A 82 -3.69 9.56 -1.31
CA ASP A 82 -2.72 10.64 -1.11
C ASP A 82 -2.73 11.13 0.35
N VAL A 83 -3.92 11.30 0.94
CA VAL A 83 -4.07 11.65 2.36
C VAL A 83 -3.47 10.58 3.27
N LEU A 84 -3.70 9.29 2.97
CA LEU A 84 -3.09 8.19 3.72
C LEU A 84 -1.57 8.18 3.53
N GLN A 85 -1.08 8.38 2.31
CA GLN A 85 0.33 8.42 2.00
C GLN A 85 1.02 9.57 2.74
N GLU A 86 0.47 10.78 2.71
CA GLU A 86 0.96 11.93 3.47
C GLU A 86 0.95 11.61 4.98
N LYS A 87 -0.16 11.10 5.48
CA LYS A 87 -0.34 10.73 6.89
C LYS A 87 0.62 9.64 7.37
N TYR A 88 1.10 8.76 6.51
CA TYR A 88 2.00 7.65 6.89
C TYR A 88 3.41 7.76 6.29
N SER A 89 3.70 8.85 5.57
CA SER A 89 4.95 9.07 4.82
C SER A 89 6.19 9.06 5.72
N GLY A 90 6.10 9.59 6.94
CA GLY A 90 7.23 9.69 7.85
C GLY A 90 6.84 10.03 9.29
N VAL A 91 7.84 9.99 10.17
CA VAL A 91 7.80 10.54 11.53
C VAL A 91 8.65 11.80 11.50
N GLU A 92 8.21 12.87 12.14
CA GLU A 92 8.97 14.12 12.20
C GLU A 92 9.80 14.17 13.47
N GLU A 93 11.07 14.58 13.36
CA GLU A 93 11.94 14.80 14.52
C GLU A 93 11.45 16.03 15.29
N ARG A 94 11.12 15.84 16.58
CA ARG A 94 10.55 16.90 17.44
C ARG A 94 11.56 17.55 18.39
N GLY A 95 12.73 16.95 18.57
CA GLY A 95 13.76 17.43 19.48
C GLY A 95 14.83 16.38 19.75
N SER A 96 15.96 16.80 20.32
CA SER A 96 17.11 15.93 20.57
C SER A 96 16.92 14.92 21.71
N ASP A 97 15.90 15.13 22.55
CA ASP A 97 15.52 14.29 23.70
C ASP A 97 14.11 13.68 23.59
N VAL A 98 13.40 13.94 22.48
CA VAL A 98 12.02 13.49 22.27
C VAL A 98 12.01 12.21 21.44
N LEU A 99 11.39 11.16 21.98
CA LEU A 99 11.06 9.95 21.21
C LEU A 99 9.74 10.15 20.50
N SER A 100 9.76 10.05 19.17
CA SER A 100 8.56 10.16 18.34
C SER A 100 8.20 8.81 17.75
N ILE A 101 6.95 8.38 17.90
CA ILE A 101 6.46 7.07 17.44
C ILE A 101 5.21 7.25 16.60
N ARG A 102 5.09 6.48 15.51
CA ARG A 102 3.87 6.38 14.71
C ARG A 102 3.58 4.91 14.40
N GLY A 103 2.38 4.46 14.77
CA GLY A 103 1.85 3.18 14.32
C GLY A 103 1.45 3.25 12.85
N LEU A 104 1.88 2.27 12.06
CA LEU A 104 1.50 2.12 10.66
C LEU A 104 0.41 1.05 10.53
N PRO A 105 -0.70 1.34 9.83
CA PRO A 105 -1.70 0.33 9.54
C PRO A 105 -1.09 -0.70 8.60
N ALA A 106 -1.08 -1.97 9.00
CA ALA A 106 -0.74 -3.06 8.08
C ALA A 106 -1.99 -3.46 7.29
N LEU A 107 -1.89 -3.41 5.97
CA LEU A 107 -2.89 -3.99 5.08
C LEU A 107 -2.79 -5.51 5.20
N ARG A 108 -3.80 -6.14 5.82
CA ARG A 108 -3.89 -7.60 5.88
C ARG A 108 -4.45 -8.11 4.56
N ARG A 109 -3.80 -9.11 3.96
CA ARG A 109 -4.50 -10.01 3.04
C ARG A 109 -5.28 -11.04 3.84
N HIS A 110 -6.33 -11.58 3.27
CA HIS A 110 -7.32 -12.41 3.98
C HIS A 110 -6.73 -13.65 4.69
N ASP A 111 -5.52 -14.08 4.30
CA ASP A 111 -4.79 -15.21 4.88
C ASP A 111 -3.45 -14.82 5.53
N GLU A 112 -3.12 -13.53 5.57
CA GLU A 112 -1.86 -13.04 6.12
C GLU A 112 -2.01 -12.70 7.61
N PRO A 113 -1.16 -13.27 8.48
CA PRO A 113 -1.23 -13.03 9.91
C PRO A 113 -0.89 -11.58 10.30
N VAL A 114 -1.30 -11.19 11.51
CA VAL A 114 -1.25 -9.79 11.96
C VAL A 114 0.19 -9.30 12.11
N ARG A 115 0.53 -8.27 11.35
CA ARG A 115 1.76 -7.50 11.53
C ARG A 115 1.42 -6.11 12.04
N VAL A 116 2.11 -5.68 13.10
CA VAL A 116 2.06 -4.31 13.62
C VAL A 116 3.39 -3.65 13.33
N LEU A 117 3.35 -2.47 12.75
CA LEU A 117 4.52 -1.72 12.33
C LEU A 117 4.57 -0.40 13.08
N PHE A 118 5.72 -0.08 13.67
CA PHE A 118 5.99 1.20 14.30
C PHE A 118 7.17 1.85 13.61
N ARG A 119 7.00 3.09 13.15
CA ARG A 119 8.12 3.96 12.82
C ARG A 119 8.44 4.84 14.00
N MET A 120 9.72 4.99 14.30
CA MET A 120 10.19 5.72 15.46
C MET A 120 11.38 6.60 15.08
N ILE A 121 11.51 7.76 15.72
CA ILE A 121 12.73 8.56 15.72
C ILE A 121 13.29 8.50 17.12
N VAL A 122 14.40 7.78 17.26
CA VAL A 122 15.08 7.61 18.54
C VAL A 122 15.97 8.83 18.79
N PRO A 123 15.80 9.54 19.92
CA PRO A 123 16.55 10.75 20.23
C PRO A 123 18.04 10.45 20.46
N ARG A 124 18.89 11.45 20.26
CA ARG A 124 20.35 11.35 20.48
C ARG A 124 20.75 11.52 21.95
N GLN A 125 19.96 12.27 22.72
CA GLN A 125 20.30 12.66 24.10
C GLN A 125 19.59 11.81 25.16
N ARG A 126 18.72 10.88 24.75
CA ARG A 126 17.96 10.01 25.64
C ARG A 126 18.15 8.55 25.20
N SER A 127 18.57 7.71 26.14
CA SER A 127 18.69 6.27 25.90
C SER A 127 17.31 5.65 25.76
N VAL A 128 17.11 4.83 24.74
CA VAL A 128 15.86 4.09 24.54
C VAL A 128 16.19 2.62 24.40
N TRP A 129 15.63 1.81 25.28
CA TRP A 129 15.78 0.36 25.33
C TRP A 129 14.50 -0.29 24.84
N LEU A 130 14.61 -1.15 23.82
CA LEU A 130 13.54 -2.04 23.40
C LEU A 130 13.59 -3.31 24.23
N LYS A 131 12.47 -3.68 24.84
CA LYS A 131 12.35 -4.84 25.71
C LYS A 131 11.24 -5.77 25.27
N PHE A 132 11.43 -7.06 25.53
CA PHE A 132 10.45 -8.12 25.32
C PHE A 132 10.42 -9.01 26.55
N GLY A 133 9.23 -9.48 26.92
CA GLY A 133 9.07 -10.43 28.01
C GLY A 133 7.69 -11.07 28.01
N VAL A 134 7.63 -12.25 28.62
CA VAL A 134 6.41 -13.02 28.82
C VAL A 134 6.06 -12.98 30.29
N HIS A 135 4.79 -12.85 30.61
CA HIS A 135 4.27 -12.86 31.98
C HIS A 135 3.03 -13.75 32.04
N GLN A 136 2.70 -14.16 33.25
CA GLN A 136 1.45 -14.87 33.52
C GLN A 136 0.34 -13.84 33.79
N VAL A 137 -0.87 -14.10 33.29
CA VAL A 137 -2.03 -13.22 33.43
C VAL A 137 -3.14 -13.98 34.12
N GLU A 138 -3.71 -13.37 35.16
CA GLU A 138 -5.03 -13.77 35.66
C GLU A 138 -6.09 -13.26 34.68
N ARG A 139 -7.02 -14.12 34.23
CA ARG A 139 -8.11 -13.70 33.32
C ARG A 139 -8.78 -12.41 33.84
N ASN A 140 -9.01 -11.47 32.92
CA ASN A 140 -9.69 -10.16 33.12
C ASN A 140 -8.83 -8.94 33.53
N VAL A 141 -7.50 -9.02 33.55
CA VAL A 141 -6.68 -7.82 33.81
C VAL A 141 -6.47 -7.01 32.52
N ASN A 142 -7.44 -6.16 32.18
CA ASN A 142 -7.26 -5.04 31.23
C ASN A 142 -6.60 -3.86 31.94
N SER A 143 -5.39 -4.03 32.50
CA SER A 143 -4.68 -2.90 33.12
C SER A 143 -3.78 -2.21 32.10
N SER A 144 -3.83 -0.88 32.07
CA SER A 144 -2.81 -0.05 31.45
C SER A 144 -1.49 -0.29 32.19
N ARG A 145 -0.59 -1.06 31.59
CA ARG A 145 0.65 -1.51 32.22
C ARG A 145 1.61 -0.34 32.44
N GLY A 146 2.13 -0.22 33.67
CA GLY A 146 3.18 0.72 34.06
C GLY A 146 4.56 0.05 34.09
N SER A 147 5.62 0.82 34.31
CA SER A 147 7.01 0.35 34.43
C SER A 147 7.22 -0.73 35.51
N ASP A 148 6.37 -0.74 36.52
CA ASP A 148 6.55 -1.54 37.75
C ASP A 148 6.14 -3.02 37.58
N GLN A 149 5.81 -3.46 36.36
CA GLN A 149 5.41 -4.84 36.05
C GLN A 149 6.53 -5.67 35.42
N GLU A 150 7.77 -5.17 35.38
CA GLU A 150 8.92 -5.99 34.98
C GLU A 150 9.19 -7.15 35.96
N ASP A 151 8.78 -7.01 37.23
CA ASP A 151 8.93 -8.03 38.28
C ASP A 151 8.07 -9.29 38.02
N ASP A 152 7.01 -9.17 37.23
CA ASP A 152 6.09 -10.28 36.89
C ASP A 152 6.53 -11.08 35.65
N LEU A 153 7.70 -10.76 35.10
CA LEU A 153 8.23 -11.44 33.91
C LEU A 153 8.71 -12.85 34.26
N LEU A 154 8.29 -13.81 33.45
CA LEU A 154 8.73 -15.19 33.53
C LEU A 154 10.19 -15.30 33.04
N SER A 155 11.06 -15.83 33.89
CA SER A 155 12.43 -16.20 33.49
C SER A 155 12.44 -17.39 32.53
N GLU A 156 11.46 -18.29 32.68
CA GLU A 156 11.20 -19.44 31.82
C GLU A 156 9.80 -19.30 31.20
N SER A 157 9.76 -18.88 29.94
CA SER A 157 8.53 -18.70 29.19
C SER A 157 8.17 -20.00 28.44
N PRO A 158 6.88 -20.25 28.20
CA PRO A 158 6.39 -21.37 27.37
C PRO A 158 6.68 -21.22 25.87
N PHE A 159 7.45 -20.21 25.47
CA PHE A 159 7.93 -20.04 24.11
C PHE A 159 9.25 -20.81 23.90
N ASP A 160 9.47 -21.34 22.70
CA ASP A 160 10.70 -22.09 22.35
C ASP A 160 11.99 -21.33 22.68
N VAL A 161 11.95 -20.00 22.53
CA VAL A 161 13.04 -19.11 22.86
C VAL A 161 12.63 -18.27 24.07
N SER A 162 13.07 -18.71 25.24
CA SER A 162 12.71 -18.09 26.52
C SER A 162 13.59 -16.89 26.88
N GLY A 163 12.94 -15.78 27.23
CA GLY A 163 13.56 -14.58 27.76
C GLY A 163 12.60 -13.79 28.65
N PRO A 164 13.17 -12.84 29.39
CA PRO A 164 13.10 -11.48 28.86
C PRO A 164 14.35 -11.11 28.06
N PHE A 165 14.15 -10.27 27.05
CA PHE A 165 15.20 -9.77 26.16
C PHE A 165 15.20 -8.25 26.12
N GLU A 166 16.37 -7.65 25.91
CA GLU A 166 16.49 -6.22 25.67
C GLU A 166 17.58 -5.85 24.65
N MET A 167 17.45 -4.67 24.05
CA MET A 167 18.53 -4.00 23.35
C MET A 167 18.37 -2.48 23.38
N GLN A 168 19.50 -1.77 23.47
CA GLN A 168 19.52 -0.34 23.26
C GLN A 168 19.31 -0.02 21.76
N LEU A 169 18.33 0.82 21.48
CA LEU A 169 18.08 1.34 20.13
C LEU A 169 19.11 2.41 19.79
N GLN A 170 19.52 2.42 18.52
CA GLN A 170 20.42 3.46 18.02
C GLN A 170 19.62 4.74 17.70
N PRO A 171 20.18 5.93 17.96
CA PRO A 171 19.54 7.18 17.58
C PRO A 171 19.22 7.27 16.08
N GLY A 172 18.17 8.01 15.74
CA GLY A 172 17.68 8.21 14.37
C GLY A 172 16.48 7.34 14.02
N ASP A 173 16.22 7.20 12.72
CA ASP A 173 15.03 6.52 12.21
C ASP A 173 15.13 5.02 12.44
N GLN A 174 14.10 4.46 13.08
CA GLN A 174 13.97 3.04 13.37
C GLN A 174 12.58 2.56 12.95
N THR A 175 12.51 1.36 12.36
CA THR A 175 11.25 0.69 12.04
C THR A 175 11.17 -0.62 12.79
N LEU A 176 10.23 -0.73 13.73
CA LEU A 176 9.94 -1.95 14.46
C LEU A 176 8.77 -2.65 13.80
N SER A 177 8.96 -3.91 13.41
CA SER A 177 7.92 -4.79 12.91
C SER A 177 7.71 -5.91 13.92
N VAL A 178 6.49 -6.01 14.44
CA VAL A 178 6.08 -7.09 15.31
C VAL A 178 5.04 -7.92 14.58
N PHE A 179 5.31 -9.20 14.49
CA PHE A 179 4.42 -10.19 13.95
C PHE A 179 3.93 -11.05 15.11
N ALA A 180 2.62 -11.06 15.30
CA ALA A 180 1.92 -11.89 16.27
C ALA A 180 0.81 -12.59 15.49
N GLY A 181 1.04 -13.86 15.14
CA GLY A 181 0.11 -14.62 14.30
C GLY A 181 -1.26 -14.81 14.95
N GLU A 182 -2.23 -15.29 14.18
CA GLU A 182 -3.38 -15.97 14.78
C GLU A 182 -2.93 -17.36 15.25
N ALA A 183 -3.51 -17.85 16.34
CA ALA A 183 -3.29 -19.21 16.77
C ALA A 183 -3.82 -20.17 15.69
N LYS A 184 -2.94 -20.99 15.11
CA LYS A 184 -3.30 -22.02 14.14
C LYS A 184 -2.74 -23.35 14.61
N ASP A 185 -3.58 -24.38 14.65
CA ASP A 185 -3.21 -25.74 15.02
C ASP A 185 -2.44 -25.83 16.36
N GLY A 186 -2.83 -25.02 17.35
CA GLY A 186 -2.18 -24.96 18.67
C GLY A 186 -0.83 -24.22 18.69
N SER A 187 -0.50 -23.48 17.62
CA SER A 187 0.74 -22.73 17.52
C SER A 187 0.48 -21.23 17.37
N LEU A 188 1.21 -20.41 18.13
CA LEU A 188 1.21 -18.96 18.03
C LEU A 188 2.63 -18.44 17.73
N PRO A 189 2.93 -18.11 16.47
CA PRO A 189 4.23 -17.58 16.11
C PRO A 189 4.36 -16.10 16.48
N VAL A 190 5.52 -15.73 17.00
CA VAL A 190 5.93 -14.36 17.30
C VAL A 190 7.25 -14.06 16.60
N GLU A 191 7.31 -12.94 15.91
CA GLU A 191 8.51 -12.45 15.26
C GLU A 191 8.67 -10.94 15.50
N ILE A 192 9.89 -10.53 15.86
CA ILE A 192 10.25 -9.13 16.08
C ILE A 192 11.42 -8.81 15.16
N ALA A 193 11.26 -7.79 14.34
CA ALA A 193 12.29 -7.28 13.44
C ALA A 193 12.47 -5.77 13.63
N LEU A 194 13.71 -5.31 13.54
CA LEU A 194 14.09 -3.90 13.61
C LEU A 194 14.86 -3.52 12.35
N ASN A 195 14.39 -2.50 11.62
CA ASN A 195 14.91 -2.09 10.31
C ASN A 195 15.07 -3.28 9.35
N ASP A 196 14.00 -4.08 9.25
CA ASP A 196 13.94 -5.30 8.44
C ASP A 196 14.95 -6.40 8.82
N LYS A 197 15.64 -6.27 9.96
CA LYS A 197 16.50 -7.32 10.52
C LYS A 197 15.78 -8.07 11.62
N LEU A 198 15.74 -9.39 11.50
CA LEU A 198 15.14 -10.27 12.50
C LEU A 198 15.93 -10.19 13.81
N LEU A 199 15.26 -9.80 14.90
CA LEU A 199 15.83 -9.79 16.25
C LEU A 199 15.45 -11.05 17.02
N PHE A 200 14.23 -11.52 16.83
CA PHE A 200 13.65 -12.61 17.59
C PHE A 200 12.56 -13.30 16.79
N ARG A 201 12.57 -14.63 16.84
CA ARG A 201 11.49 -15.47 16.35
C ARG A 201 11.30 -16.60 17.35
N SER A 202 10.06 -16.83 17.75
CA SER A 202 9.69 -17.95 18.61
C SER A 202 8.27 -18.40 18.29
N CYS A 203 7.93 -19.62 18.70
CA CYS A 203 6.58 -20.10 18.72
C CYS A 203 6.14 -20.33 20.17
N PHE A 204 4.86 -20.14 20.44
CA PHE A 204 4.19 -20.71 21.60
C PHE A 204 3.39 -21.91 21.11
N GLU A 205 3.70 -23.10 21.61
CA GLU A 205 3.04 -24.34 21.23
C GLU A 205 2.22 -24.88 22.40
N SER A 206 0.91 -24.99 22.23
CA SER A 206 0.01 -25.68 23.14
C SER A 206 -1.24 -26.14 22.39
N PRO A 207 -1.67 -27.41 22.55
CA PRO A 207 -2.88 -27.90 21.92
C PRO A 207 -4.15 -27.17 22.38
N ASP A 208 -4.07 -26.46 23.51
CA ASP A 208 -5.22 -25.85 24.21
C ASP A 208 -5.34 -24.34 23.95
N VAL A 209 -4.63 -23.80 22.95
CA VAL A 209 -4.76 -22.38 22.59
C VAL A 209 -6.09 -22.14 21.91
N THR A 210 -6.98 -21.42 22.60
CA THR A 210 -8.34 -21.14 22.11
C THR A 210 -8.50 -19.76 21.48
N GLY A 211 -7.58 -18.84 21.78
CA GLY A 211 -7.64 -17.50 21.21
C GLY A 211 -6.48 -16.60 21.62
N THR A 212 -6.27 -15.56 20.81
CA THR A 212 -5.27 -14.52 21.06
C THR A 212 -5.89 -13.15 20.89
N GLY A 213 -5.52 -12.22 21.78
CA GLY A 213 -5.94 -10.83 21.72
C GLY A 213 -4.72 -9.93 21.65
N LEU A 214 -4.64 -9.06 20.63
CA LEU A 214 -3.53 -8.14 20.43
C LEU A 214 -3.95 -6.70 20.73
N ILE A 215 -3.27 -6.08 21.68
CA ILE A 215 -3.44 -4.67 22.04
C ILE A 215 -2.13 -3.95 21.72
N HIS A 216 -2.21 -2.81 21.05
CA HIS A 216 -1.03 -2.01 20.74
C HIS A 216 -1.38 -0.52 20.79
N ILE A 217 -0.37 0.32 20.96
CA ILE A 217 -0.58 1.76 20.83
C ILE A 217 -1.01 2.06 19.40
N SER A 218 -2.24 2.54 19.27
CA SER A 218 -2.75 3.06 18.02
C SER A 218 -3.17 4.50 18.27
N ALA A 219 -2.48 5.43 17.63
CA ALA A 219 -2.88 6.82 17.62
C ALA A 219 -3.16 7.24 16.18
N PRO A 220 -4.16 8.13 15.98
CA PRO A 220 -4.45 8.66 14.65
C PRO A 220 -3.31 9.54 14.12
N SER A 221 -2.33 9.91 14.95
CA SER A 221 -1.19 10.76 14.62
C SER A 221 0.07 10.28 15.37
N GLN A 222 1.21 10.89 15.06
CA GLN A 222 2.46 10.66 15.80
C GLN A 222 2.29 11.00 17.29
N ILE A 223 2.88 10.16 18.13
CA ILE A 223 2.93 10.33 19.58
C ILE A 223 4.35 10.68 19.97
N ASP A 224 4.50 11.75 20.75
CA ASP A 224 5.79 12.26 21.19
C ASP A 224 5.96 12.08 22.71
N PHE A 225 7.09 11.50 23.09
CA PHE A 225 7.48 11.23 24.48
C PHE A 225 8.72 12.08 24.78
N ASP A 226 8.49 13.23 25.42
CA ASP A 226 9.56 14.06 25.94
C ASP A 226 10.21 13.43 27.19
N SER A 227 11.32 14.01 27.64
CA SER A 227 12.09 13.53 28.81
C SER A 227 11.33 13.54 30.14
N ARG A 228 10.12 14.11 30.20
CA ARG A 228 9.27 14.13 31.40
C ARG A 228 8.22 13.01 31.39
N ARG A 229 8.05 12.33 30.26
CA ARG A 229 7.08 11.25 30.07
C ARG A 229 7.77 9.91 30.02
N ASP A 230 7.20 8.94 30.72
CA ASP A 230 7.63 7.56 30.63
C ASP A 230 7.42 7.02 29.23
N LEU A 231 8.34 6.15 28.81
CA LEU A 231 8.27 5.50 27.51
C LEU A 231 7.15 4.44 27.48
N PRO A 232 6.54 4.21 26.30
CA PRO A 232 5.31 3.43 26.22
C PRO A 232 5.54 1.92 26.19
N TRP A 233 4.52 1.20 26.64
CA TRP A 233 4.25 -0.16 26.20
C TRP A 233 3.71 -0.13 24.77
N LEU A 234 4.45 -0.69 23.82
CA LEU A 234 4.09 -0.63 22.41
C LEU A 234 2.98 -1.63 22.08
N LEU A 235 3.10 -2.84 22.63
CA LEU A 235 2.26 -3.97 22.27
C LEU A 235 2.19 -4.96 23.43
N SER A 236 1.00 -5.50 23.66
CA SER A 236 0.73 -6.58 24.59
C SER A 236 -0.24 -7.57 23.93
N THR A 237 0.03 -8.86 24.10
CA THR A 237 -0.82 -9.94 23.58
C THR A 237 -1.27 -10.80 24.73
N ASN A 238 -2.55 -11.12 24.81
CA ASN A 238 -3.09 -12.12 25.71
C ASN A 238 -3.30 -13.44 24.97
N ILE A 239 -2.84 -14.54 25.57
CA ILE A 239 -2.94 -15.91 25.07
C ILE A 239 -3.82 -16.68 26.05
N ASN A 240 -4.98 -17.12 25.58
CA ASN A 240 -5.89 -17.92 26.38
C ASN A 240 -5.60 -19.41 26.13
N VAL A 241 -5.38 -20.14 27.22
CA VAL A 241 -5.19 -21.59 27.23
C VAL A 241 -6.33 -22.22 28.02
N GLU A 242 -7.01 -23.22 27.47
CA GLU A 242 -7.98 -24.03 28.24
C GLU A 242 -7.23 -25.01 29.16
N SER A 243 -7.68 -25.14 30.42
CA SER A 243 -7.11 -26.12 31.36
C SER A 243 -8.01 -27.34 31.43
N GLU A 244 -7.55 -28.50 30.95
CA GLU A 244 -8.22 -29.77 31.20
C GLU A 244 -7.92 -30.28 32.62
N GLY A 245 -8.78 -29.95 33.60
CA GLY A 245 -8.68 -30.50 34.94
C GLY A 245 -9.85 -30.11 35.85
N PRO A 246 -10.45 -31.06 36.61
CA PRO A 246 -11.60 -30.79 37.48
C PRO A 246 -11.27 -30.00 38.77
N ASP A 247 -10.00 -29.75 39.06
CA ASP A 247 -9.54 -29.13 40.33
C ASP A 247 -8.63 -27.88 40.15
N THR A 248 -8.51 -27.32 38.95
CA THR A 248 -7.72 -26.10 38.71
C THR A 248 -8.59 -24.94 38.23
N GLU A 249 -9.19 -24.21 39.19
CA GLU A 249 -9.86 -22.90 38.98
C GLU A 249 -8.92 -21.77 38.48
N ARG A 250 -7.70 -22.09 38.03
CA ARG A 250 -6.72 -21.12 37.52
C ARG A 250 -6.38 -21.47 36.09
N GLU A 251 -7.19 -20.98 35.17
CA GLU A 251 -6.84 -20.93 33.76
C GLU A 251 -5.58 -20.07 33.61
N LEU A 252 -4.46 -20.71 33.27
CA LEU A 252 -3.19 -20.03 33.07
C LEU A 252 -3.27 -19.31 31.72
N ALA A 253 -3.53 -18.00 31.74
CA ALA A 253 -3.32 -17.18 30.57
C ALA A 253 -1.87 -16.70 30.57
N TYR A 254 -1.22 -16.76 29.41
CA TYR A 254 0.09 -16.14 29.20
C TYR A 254 -0.10 -14.87 28.41
N ALA A 255 0.82 -13.94 28.56
CA ALA A 255 0.88 -12.80 27.69
C ALA A 255 2.31 -12.38 27.46
N PHE A 256 2.59 -11.92 26.26
CA PHE A 256 3.86 -11.30 25.96
C PHE A 256 3.67 -9.82 25.74
N SER A 257 4.74 -9.07 25.93
CA SER A 257 4.70 -7.64 25.74
C SER A 257 6.02 -7.12 25.20
N ILE A 258 5.90 -6.00 24.50
CA ILE A 258 7.00 -5.24 23.92
C ILE A 258 6.84 -3.80 24.38
N TRP A 259 7.86 -3.27 25.02
CA TRP A 259 7.85 -1.91 25.57
C TRP A 259 9.19 -1.22 25.38
N LEU A 260 9.16 0.09 25.60
CA LEU A 260 10.34 0.94 25.58
C LEU A 260 10.64 1.43 27.00
N SER A 261 11.91 1.58 27.34
CA SER A 261 12.36 2.07 28.64
C SER A 261 13.60 2.96 28.51
N ASP A 262 13.79 3.87 29.46
CA ASP A 262 14.98 4.73 29.53
C ASP A 262 16.21 4.01 30.09
N HIS A 263 16.00 2.85 30.72
CA HIS A 263 17.01 2.14 31.47
C HIS A 263 17.13 0.68 31.03
N SER A 264 18.35 0.16 31.14
CA SER A 264 18.65 -1.28 31.07
C SER A 264 17.99 -1.98 32.26
N SER A 265 17.44 -3.18 32.05
CA SER A 265 17.05 -4.10 33.13
C SER A 265 18.02 -5.27 33.26
N ASP A 266 19.16 -5.21 32.56
CA ASP A 266 20.20 -6.23 32.51
C ASP A 266 19.67 -7.59 32.04
N PHE A 267 18.68 -7.54 31.14
CA PHE A 267 18.13 -8.71 30.47
C PHE A 267 19.09 -9.23 29.40
N LYS A 268 18.82 -10.45 28.93
CA LYS A 268 19.62 -11.03 27.84
C LYS A 268 19.43 -10.22 26.56
N GLY A 269 20.47 -10.14 25.74
CA GLY A 269 20.33 -9.59 24.39
C GLY A 269 19.36 -10.41 23.54
N PHE A 270 18.69 -9.77 22.58
CA PHE A 270 17.90 -10.49 21.58
C PHE A 270 18.76 -11.52 20.82
N PRO A 271 18.25 -12.74 20.60
CA PRO A 271 19.05 -13.87 20.10
C PRO A 271 19.44 -13.77 18.61
N GLY A 272 18.75 -12.95 17.82
CA GLY A 272 19.06 -12.71 16.41
C GLY A 272 20.06 -11.58 16.15
N LYS A 273 20.65 -10.99 17.21
CA LYS A 273 21.58 -9.86 17.12
C LYS A 273 23.04 -10.30 16.99
#